data_AF-A0A2P8QUF9-F1
#
_entry.id   AF-A0A2P8QUF9-F1
#
_cell.length_a   1.000
_cell.length_b   1.000
_cell.length_c   1.000
_cell.angle_alpha   90.00
_cell.angle_beta   90.00
_cell.angle_gamma   90.00
#
_symmetry.space_group_name_H-M   'P 1'
#
loop_
_entity.id
_entity.type
_entity.pdbx_description
1 polymer ?
#
loop_
_entity_poly.entity_id
_entity_poly.type
_entity_poly.pdbx_seq_one_letter_code
_entity_poly.pdbx_strand_id
1 'polypeptide(L)'
;MQKFRGTIEGGVCVRRVEDFISDSERRYFVINGRVFAANSEKKIPTIVEECAKRINSKFFSVDVIKRRDGVKRIVEIGDGQVSDLVGWTTERFAEIWLDEC
;
A
#
# COMPACT_ATOMS: atom_id res chain seq x y z
N MET A 1 -23.36 24.77 5.94
CA MET A 1 -22.88 23.64 5.10
C MET A 1 -22.05 24.23 3.96
N GLN A 2 -20.73 24.27 4.10
CA GLN A 2 -19.85 24.80 3.05
C GLN A 2 -19.81 23.82 1.88
N LYS A 3 -20.27 24.25 0.70
CA LYS A 3 -20.11 23.49 -0.55
C LYS A 3 -18.71 23.80 -1.10
N PHE A 4 -17.82 22.82 -1.06
CA PHE A 4 -16.52 22.94 -1.71
C PHE A 4 -16.75 23.00 -3.24
N ARG A 5 -16.53 24.17 -3.83
CA ARG A 5 -16.42 24.51 -5.27
C ARG A 5 -17.54 24.11 -6.25
N GLY A 6 -18.51 23.29 -5.88
CA GLY A 6 -19.66 22.94 -6.72
C GLY A 6 -19.34 22.06 -7.94
N THR A 7 -18.08 21.63 -8.07
CA THR A 7 -17.57 20.79 -9.16
C THR A 7 -16.70 19.69 -8.58
N ILE A 8 -16.71 18.50 -9.20
CA ILE A 8 -15.81 17.41 -8.84
C ILE A 8 -14.39 17.80 -9.28
N GLU A 9 -13.42 17.78 -8.35
CA GLU A 9 -11.99 17.93 -8.63
C GLU A 9 -11.29 16.58 -8.45
N GLY A 10 -10.33 16.26 -9.32
CA GLY A 10 -9.71 14.94 -9.37
C GLY A 10 -10.58 13.94 -10.13
N GLY A 11 -11.38 13.13 -9.42
CA GLY A 11 -12.25 12.13 -10.03
C GLY A 11 -13.04 11.28 -9.03
N VAL A 12 -13.88 10.38 -9.55
CA VAL A 12 -14.66 9.42 -8.74
C VAL A 12 -14.26 8.00 -9.14
N CYS A 13 -13.89 7.19 -8.15
CA CYS A 13 -13.59 5.77 -8.33
C CYS A 13 -14.68 4.93 -7.65
N VAL A 14 -15.43 4.16 -8.43
CA VAL A 14 -16.41 3.20 -7.91
C VAL A 14 -15.81 1.80 -7.99
N ARG A 15 -15.75 1.11 -6.85
CA ARG A 15 -15.20 -0.24 -6.73
C ARG A 15 -16.30 -1.21 -6.30
N ARG A 16 -16.19 -2.47 -6.74
CA ARG A 16 -17.04 -3.54 -6.24
C ARG A 16 -16.77 -3.73 -4.74
N VAL A 17 -17.82 -3.85 -3.95
CA VAL A 17 -17.69 -4.25 -2.54
C VAL A 17 -17.24 -5.72 -2.49
N GLU A 18 -16.14 -5.99 -1.81
CA GLU A 18 -15.60 -7.34 -1.61
C GLU A 18 -15.61 -7.71 -0.11
N ASP A 19 -15.71 -9.00 0.19
CA ASP A 19 -15.74 -9.53 1.56
C ASP A 19 -14.31 -9.75 2.09
N PHE A 20 -13.77 -8.73 2.75
CA PHE A 20 -12.42 -8.71 3.30
C PHE A 20 -12.34 -9.16 4.75
N ILE A 21 -11.16 -9.65 5.14
CA ILE A 21 -10.81 -9.91 6.53
C ILE A 21 -10.21 -8.62 7.11
N SER A 22 -10.93 -7.95 8.02
CA SER A 22 -10.61 -6.59 8.49
C SER A 22 -9.16 -6.39 8.95
N ASP A 23 -8.59 -7.34 9.70
CA ASP A 23 -7.25 -7.20 10.29
C ASP A 23 -6.13 -7.78 9.41
N SER A 24 -6.45 -8.10 8.16
CA SER A 24 -5.50 -8.72 7.22
C SER A 24 -4.76 -7.72 6.33
N GLU A 25 -5.14 -6.44 6.39
CA GLU A 25 -4.50 -5.39 5.60
C GLU A 25 -3.04 -5.21 6.02
N ARG A 26 -2.14 -5.20 5.04
CA ARG A 26 -0.72 -4.98 5.25
C ARG A 26 -0.21 -3.98 4.22
N ARG A 27 0.59 -3.03 4.71
CA ARG A 27 1.30 -2.05 3.90
C ARG A 27 2.70 -2.51 3.57
N TYR A 28 3.08 -2.31 2.32
CA TYR A 28 4.42 -2.49 1.80
C TYR A 28 4.92 -1.17 1.24
N PHE A 29 6.22 -0.92 1.32
CA PHE A 29 6.85 0.20 0.62
C PHE A 29 7.73 -0.33 -0.49
N VAL A 30 7.78 0.40 -1.60
CA VAL A 30 8.67 0.10 -2.72
C VAL A 30 9.66 1.25 -2.82
N ILE A 31 10.96 0.94 -2.80
CA ILE A 31 12.03 1.90 -3.07
C ILE A 31 12.85 1.34 -4.25
N ASN A 32 13.01 2.13 -5.31
CA ASN A 32 13.75 1.75 -6.53
C ASN A 32 13.36 0.36 -7.10
N GLY A 33 12.08 0.00 -7.00
CA GLY A 33 11.56 -1.29 -7.45
C GLY A 33 11.75 -2.46 -6.47
N ARG A 34 12.47 -2.27 -5.36
CA ARG A 34 12.60 -3.25 -4.27
C ARG A 34 11.46 -3.08 -3.27
N VAL A 35 10.84 -4.20 -2.91
CA VAL A 35 9.71 -4.21 -1.97
C VAL A 35 10.20 -4.46 -0.55
N PHE A 36 9.66 -3.70 0.40
CA PHE A 36 9.91 -3.82 1.82
C PHE A 36 8.62 -4.08 2.60
N ALA A 37 8.73 -4.93 3.62
CA ALA A 37 7.66 -5.25 4.55
C ALA A 37 7.95 -4.71 5.96
N ALA A 38 6.88 -4.45 6.71
CA ALA A 38 6.94 -4.04 8.11
C ALA A 38 7.63 -5.07 9.02
N ASN A 39 7.57 -6.35 8.65
CA ASN A 39 8.36 -7.40 9.28
C ASN A 39 9.21 -8.05 8.18
N SER A 40 10.53 -7.93 8.30
CA SER A 40 11.51 -8.39 7.31
C SER A 40 11.54 -9.91 7.14
N GLU A 41 11.08 -10.68 8.13
CA GLU A 41 11.01 -12.15 8.07
C GLU A 41 9.79 -12.63 7.28
N LYS A 42 8.78 -11.77 7.07
CA LYS A 42 7.57 -12.16 6.33
C LYS A 42 7.81 -12.13 4.83
N LYS A 43 7.48 -13.25 4.18
CA LYS A 43 7.49 -13.36 2.73
C LYS A 43 6.58 -12.29 2.09
N ILE A 44 7.16 -11.56 1.15
CA ILE A 44 6.46 -10.57 0.35
C ILE A 44 5.47 -11.30 -0.59
N PRO A 45 4.20 -10.89 -0.66
CA PRO A 45 3.25 -11.49 -1.59
C PRO A 45 3.62 -11.20 -3.05
N THR A 46 3.49 -12.21 -3.91
CA THR A 46 3.77 -12.07 -5.35
C THR A 46 3.01 -10.91 -6.01
N ILE A 47 1.76 -10.63 -5.59
CA ILE A 47 0.99 -9.49 -6.13
C ILE A 47 1.67 -8.13 -5.89
N VAL A 48 2.44 -7.99 -4.80
CA VAL A 48 3.19 -6.77 -4.48
C VAL A 48 4.45 -6.68 -5.33
N GLU A 49 5.17 -7.78 -5.51
CA GLU A 49 6.34 -7.84 -6.40
C GLU A 49 5.94 -7.54 -7.85
N GLU A 50 4.82 -8.08 -8.32
CA GLU A 50 4.28 -7.80 -9.65
C GLU A 50 3.80 -6.35 -9.80
N CYS A 51 3.30 -5.75 -8.72
CA CYS A 51 3.00 -4.31 -8.69
C CYS A 51 4.29 -3.49 -8.81
N ALA A 52 5.33 -3.83 -8.04
CA ALA A 52 6.61 -3.14 -8.04
C ALA A 52 7.25 -3.06 -9.42
N LYS A 53 7.15 -4.15 -10.21
CA LYS A 53 7.67 -4.21 -11.58
C LYS A 53 6.91 -3.33 -12.59
N ARG A 54 5.67 -2.94 -12.30
CA ARG A 54 4.77 -2.25 -13.25
C ARG A 54 4.75 -0.73 -13.06
N ILE A 55 5.10 -0.24 -11.88
CA ILE A 55 5.00 1.17 -11.53
C ILE A 55 6.37 1.83 -11.68
N ASN A 56 6.46 2.81 -12.59
CA ASN A 56 7.68 3.60 -12.79
C ASN A 56 7.76 4.78 -11.81
N SER A 57 7.84 4.46 -10.51
CA SER A 57 8.09 5.44 -9.44
C SER A 57 9.22 4.93 -8.54
N LYS A 58 10.08 5.85 -8.08
CA LYS A 58 11.17 5.51 -7.16
C LYS A 58 10.66 5.14 -5.78
N PHE A 59 9.53 5.69 -5.37
CA PHE A 59 8.95 5.45 -4.05
C PHE A 59 7.43 5.43 -4.14
N PHE A 60 6.80 4.46 -3.48
CA PHE A 60 5.36 4.37 -3.29
C PHE A 60 5.00 3.33 -2.23
N SER A 61 3.79 3.43 -1.69
CA SER A 61 3.18 2.42 -0.82
C SER A 61 2.27 1.49 -1.62
N VAL A 62 2.12 0.25 -1.17
CA VAL A 62 1.17 -0.73 -1.70
C VAL A 62 0.44 -1.39 -0.53
N ASP A 63 -0.86 -1.23 -0.48
CA ASP A 63 -1.70 -1.82 0.56
C ASP A 63 -2.41 -3.06 0.02
N VAL A 64 -2.23 -4.18 0.73
CA VAL A 64 -2.79 -5.48 0.36
C VAL A 64 -3.66 -6.02 1.47
N ILE A 65 -4.88 -6.44 1.11
CA ILE A 65 -5.82 -7.09 2.03
C ILE A 65 -6.15 -8.50 1.54
N LYS A 66 -6.52 -9.38 2.49
CA LYS A 66 -6.99 -10.73 2.19
C LYS A 66 -8.51 -10.75 2.12
N ARG A 67 -9.04 -11.29 1.02
CA ARG A 67 -10.44 -11.65 0.87
C ARG A 67 -10.76 -12.95 1.60
N ARG A 68 -12.01 -13.16 2.01
CA ARG A 68 -12.42 -14.34 2.80
C ARG A 68 -12.11 -15.67 2.12
N ASP A 69 -12.13 -15.72 0.78
CA ASP A 69 -11.80 -16.91 -0.02
C ASP A 69 -10.29 -17.17 -0.16
N GLY A 70 -9.44 -16.38 0.50
CA GLY A 70 -8.00 -16.56 0.50
C GLY A 70 -7.25 -15.70 -0.52
N VAL A 71 -7.95 -15.08 -1.46
CA VAL A 71 -7.33 -14.26 -2.49
C VAL A 71 -6.82 -12.94 -1.92
N LYS A 72 -5.62 -12.50 -2.32
CA LYS A 72 -5.06 -11.20 -1.97
C LYS A 72 -5.47 -10.13 -2.98
N ARG A 73 -5.76 -8.92 -2.52
CA ARG A 73 -6.12 -7.76 -3.33
C ARG A 73 -5.22 -6.59 -2.97
N ILE A 74 -4.67 -5.91 -3.98
CA ILE A 74 -4.16 -4.56 -3.80
C ILE A 74 -5.38 -3.65 -3.70
N VAL A 75 -5.49 -2.88 -2.62
CA VAL A 75 -6.60 -1.95 -2.38
C VAL A 75 -6.19 -0.50 -2.55
N GLU A 76 -4.90 -0.19 -2.44
CA GLU A 76 -4.35 1.14 -2.63
C GLU A 76 -2.91 1.08 -3.10
N ILE A 77 -2.54 2.05 -3.94
CA ILE A 77 -1.15 2.41 -4.26
C ILE A 77 -1.07 3.92 -4.02
N GLY A 78 -0.20 4.34 -3.12
CA GLY A 78 -0.05 5.74 -2.72
C GLY A 78 1.36 6.26 -2.93
N ASP A 79 1.53 7.57 -2.87
CA ASP A 79 2.85 8.24 -2.91
C ASP A 79 3.64 8.09 -1.58
N GLY A 80 3.11 7.30 -0.64
CA GLY A 80 3.69 7.06 0.67
C GLY A 80 3.30 8.09 1.73
N GLN A 81 2.40 9.04 1.42
CA GLN A 81 1.67 9.75 2.46
C GLN A 81 0.77 8.76 3.20
N VAL A 82 0.94 8.64 4.51
CA VAL A 82 0.20 7.69 5.34
C VAL A 82 -0.52 8.40 6.48
N SER A 83 -1.77 8.00 6.73
CA SER A 83 -2.55 8.49 7.90
C SER A 83 -2.32 7.65 9.16
N ASP A 84 -1.85 6.41 9.01
CA ASP A 84 -1.54 5.46 10.08
C ASP A 84 -0.39 4.55 9.63
N LEU A 85 0.28 3.89 10.57
CA LEU A 85 1.48 3.09 10.35
C LEU A 85 1.18 1.66 9.86
N VAL A 86 -0.04 1.13 10.02
CA VAL A 86 -0.49 -0.18 9.47
C VAL A 86 0.56 -1.30 9.70
N GLY A 87 0.99 -1.44 10.96
CA GLY A 87 1.95 -2.45 11.39
C GLY A 87 3.43 -2.06 11.23
N TRP A 88 3.75 -0.89 10.67
CA TRP A 88 5.09 -0.33 10.68
C TRP A 88 5.40 0.35 12.02
N THR A 89 6.69 0.39 12.36
CA THR A 89 7.22 1.36 13.33
C THR A 89 8.02 2.42 12.58
N THR A 90 8.24 3.57 13.21
CA THR A 90 9.09 4.64 12.67
C THR A 90 10.51 4.17 12.40
N GLU A 91 11.05 3.31 13.28
CA GLU A 91 12.40 2.77 13.20
C GLU A 91 12.51 1.83 11.99
N ARG A 92 11.56 0.90 11.86
CA ARG A 92 11.54 -0.01 10.72
C ARG A 92 11.38 0.72 9.39
N PHE A 93 10.59 1.79 9.37
CA PHE A 93 10.47 2.62 8.19
C PHE A 93 11.77 3.40 7.89
N ALA A 94 12.49 3.88 8.90
CA ALA A 94 13.78 4.53 8.69
C ALA A 94 14.84 3.55 8.17
N GLU A 95 14.86 2.32 8.68
CA GLU A 95 15.80 1.25 8.26
C GLU A 95 15.77 0.97 6.76
N ILE A 96 14.59 0.94 6.13
CA ILE A 96 14.48 0.59 4.70
C ILE A 96 15.14 1.64 3.79
N TRP A 97 15.33 2.87 4.27
CA TRP A 97 16.06 3.90 3.54
C TRP A 97 17.57 3.75 3.70
N LEU A 98 18.04 3.20 4.82
CA LEU A 98 19.45 2.89 5.03
C LEU A 98 19.88 1.67 4.21
N ASP A 99 19.00 0.69 4.02
CA ASP A 99 19.22 -0.50 3.19
C ASP A 99 19.37 -0.20 1.68
N GLU A 100 19.01 1.02 1.24
CA GLU A 100 19.07 1.49 -0.15
C GLU A 100 20.19 2.50 -0.40
N CYS A 101 20.92 2.91 0.64
CA CYS A 101 22.09 3.80 0.56
C CYS A 101 23.39 3.04 0.27
#